data_AF-A0A2C5Z842-F1
#
_entry.id   AF-A0A2C5Z842-F1
#
_cell.length_a   1.000
_cell.length_b   1.000
_cell.length_c   1.000
_cell.angle_alpha   90.00
_cell.angle_beta   90.00
_cell.angle_gamma   90.00
#
_symmetry.space_group_name_H-M   'P 1'
#
loop_
_entity.id
_entity.type
_entity.pdbx_description
1 polymer ?
#
loop_
_entity_poly.entity_id
_entity_poly.type
_entity_poly.pdbx_seq_one_letter_code
_entity_poly.pdbx_strand_id
1 'polypeptide(L)'
;MKPSSRPLTATSETPRHNVSSHVHEASSGSSSWRSADSRPVARKRKWERRGHTKSRRGCLDCKRRRIKCQETRPECGHCLKIGLDCQYPSEAQLMRQPQHRVPVFSFEDMRFFHYFLTKGYPHHPLKQQDIWTHEIPSIAHNHEFLMHAILGLAASELSHGDASLVTAAISYRVRAVSAIKKRLVEASTTETTYEEANALVATCFALTFQSVSLDDGLAEYMTFIRGIFIVGMQMLLKGISPIFGCLFDGKQNEAMAPVMQHLPLIQKPWVDASVVAISGLRPLCATALDLDYYHQLLNIASKLYTSSFDAYKAIGREYGWWMMLPHASFQELINFDRPIILLMHTHWIALKQIMAPITEREHDLDQRQPESQQGAIDPGSSRWLKYLNARVREDHCTYNKWPQWVEEQLDLDVTHFGKSR
;
A
#
# COMPACT_ATOMS: atom_id res chain seq x y z
N MET A 1 71.49 38.02 -26.99
CA MET A 1 72.20 36.72 -27.15
C MET A 1 71.17 35.61 -27.31
N LYS A 2 71.33 34.76 -28.32
CA LYS A 2 70.78 33.38 -28.45
C LYS A 2 71.96 32.40 -28.15
N PRO A 3 71.79 31.06 -28.08
CA PRO A 3 70.59 30.20 -28.28
C PRO A 3 70.23 29.48 -26.94
N SER A 4 69.33 28.49 -26.80
CA SER A 4 68.47 27.67 -27.69
C SER A 4 67.25 27.21 -26.83
N SER A 5 66.24 26.43 -27.25
CA SER A 5 65.87 25.74 -28.51
C SER A 5 64.33 25.64 -28.62
N ARG A 6 63.82 24.74 -29.48
CA ARG A 6 62.43 24.31 -29.74
C ARG A 6 62.51 22.92 -30.46
N PRO A 7 61.43 22.13 -30.79
CA PRO A 7 60.05 22.57 -31.15
C PRO A 7 58.82 21.65 -30.82
N LEU A 8 57.59 22.22 -30.97
CA LEU A 8 56.36 21.75 -31.69
C LEU A 8 55.83 20.28 -31.56
N THR A 9 54.55 19.86 -31.60
CA THR A 9 53.13 20.32 -31.45
C THR A 9 52.22 19.24 -32.10
N ALA A 10 50.96 19.07 -31.62
CA ALA A 10 49.73 18.59 -32.32
C ALA A 10 49.30 17.08 -32.33
N THR A 11 48.01 16.87 -31.94
CA THR A 11 46.90 16.01 -32.49
C THR A 11 47.16 14.63 -33.17
N SER A 12 46.26 13.62 -33.21
CA SER A 12 44.78 13.58 -33.24
C SER A 12 44.13 12.20 -32.90
N GLU A 13 42.81 12.21 -32.68
CA GLU A 13 41.77 11.21 -33.12
C GLU A 13 41.55 9.81 -32.49
N THR A 14 40.35 9.28 -32.79
CA THR A 14 39.56 8.23 -32.11
C THR A 14 39.75 6.79 -32.65
N PRO A 15 39.16 5.78 -31.98
CA PRO A 15 38.26 4.89 -32.75
C PRO A 15 36.94 4.50 -32.05
N ARG A 16 35.93 4.17 -32.88
CA ARG A 16 34.67 3.49 -32.50
C ARG A 16 34.80 1.98 -32.73
N HIS A 17 34.17 1.15 -31.91
CA HIS A 17 33.96 -0.28 -32.22
C HIS A 17 32.53 -0.56 -32.68
N ASN A 18 32.39 -1.44 -33.67
CA ASN A 18 31.15 -1.79 -34.35
C ASN A 18 30.78 -3.25 -34.05
N VAL A 19 29.49 -3.55 -33.85
CA VAL A 19 29.00 -4.91 -33.55
C VAL A 19 28.52 -5.57 -34.84
N SER A 20 28.97 -6.80 -35.11
CA SER A 20 28.56 -7.58 -36.28
C SER A 20 27.70 -8.78 -35.88
N SER A 21 26.63 -8.99 -36.63
CA SER A 21 25.69 -10.11 -36.52
C SER A 21 26.04 -11.22 -37.51
N HIS A 22 26.04 -12.49 -37.07
CA HIS A 22 25.83 -13.60 -38.01
C HIS A 22 25.00 -14.73 -37.41
N VAL A 23 24.14 -15.28 -38.27
CA VAL A 23 23.18 -16.35 -38.02
C VAL A 23 23.84 -17.69 -38.32
N HIS A 24 23.59 -18.73 -37.52
CA HIS A 24 24.01 -20.09 -37.82
C HIS A 24 22.84 -20.95 -38.29
N GLU A 25 23.03 -21.55 -39.47
CA GLU A 25 22.06 -22.38 -40.19
C GLU A 25 22.25 -23.86 -39.83
N ALA A 26 21.20 -24.67 -40.00
CA ALA A 26 21.20 -26.07 -39.59
C ALA A 26 21.81 -27.01 -40.65
N SER A 27 22.43 -28.11 -40.20
CA SER A 27 22.62 -29.30 -41.04
C SER A 27 22.47 -30.59 -40.23
N SER A 28 22.04 -31.65 -40.93
CA SER A 28 21.44 -32.85 -40.35
C SER A 28 22.44 -33.99 -40.14
N GLY A 29 22.36 -34.66 -38.98
CA GLY A 29 23.16 -35.83 -38.64
C GLY A 29 22.31 -36.98 -38.11
N SER A 30 21.98 -37.94 -38.98
CA SER A 30 21.25 -39.16 -38.60
C SER A 30 22.13 -40.10 -37.77
N SER A 31 21.68 -40.50 -36.59
CA SER A 31 22.29 -41.61 -35.82
C SER A 31 21.27 -42.69 -35.50
N SER A 32 21.41 -43.82 -36.20
CA SER A 32 20.60 -45.03 -36.01
C SER A 32 21.12 -45.82 -34.81
N TRP A 33 20.28 -46.03 -33.80
CA TRP A 33 20.58 -46.89 -32.65
C TRP A 33 19.73 -48.16 -32.68
N ARG A 34 20.40 -49.27 -32.41
CA ARG A 34 19.93 -50.63 -32.72
C ARG A 34 18.94 -51.14 -31.67
N SER A 35 17.89 -51.81 -32.12
CA SER A 35 16.90 -52.48 -31.25
C SER A 35 17.53 -53.62 -30.45
N ALA A 36 17.31 -53.64 -29.13
CA ALA A 36 17.58 -54.79 -28.28
C ALA A 36 16.26 -55.54 -27.99
N ASP A 37 16.20 -56.83 -28.36
CA ASP A 37 15.05 -57.69 -28.13
C ASP A 37 14.88 -57.96 -26.61
N SER A 38 13.67 -57.68 -26.09
CA SER A 38 13.31 -57.98 -24.70
C SER A 38 11.79 -58.16 -24.58
N ARG A 39 11.34 -59.41 -24.80
CA ARG A 39 9.93 -59.82 -24.66
C ARG A 39 9.45 -59.67 -23.21
N PRO A 40 8.45 -58.82 -22.90
CA PRO A 40 7.89 -58.72 -21.55
C PRO A 40 6.81 -59.78 -21.31
N VAL A 41 6.90 -60.48 -20.18
CA VAL A 41 5.88 -61.45 -19.74
C VAL A 41 4.53 -60.75 -19.51
N ALA A 42 3.47 -61.28 -20.12
CA ALA A 42 2.14 -60.66 -20.14
C ALA A 42 1.43 -60.72 -18.77
N ARG A 43 1.72 -59.74 -17.90
CA ARG A 43 0.99 -59.53 -16.64
C ARG A 43 -0.43 -59.06 -16.94
N LYS A 44 -1.46 -59.87 -16.65
CA LYS A 44 -2.88 -59.51 -16.85
C LYS A 44 -3.19 -58.17 -16.17
N ARG A 45 -3.32 -57.09 -16.96
CA ARG A 45 -3.79 -55.79 -16.48
C ARG A 45 -5.23 -55.96 -15.97
N LYS A 46 -5.48 -55.70 -14.69
CA LYS A 46 -6.83 -55.33 -14.23
C LYS A 46 -7.27 -54.14 -15.08
N TRP A 47 -8.34 -54.29 -15.85
CA TRP A 47 -8.92 -53.17 -16.56
C TRP A 47 -9.51 -52.19 -15.54
N GLU A 48 -8.81 -51.09 -15.30
CA GLU A 48 -9.43 -49.92 -14.69
C GLU A 48 -10.65 -49.54 -15.53
N ARG A 49 -11.80 -49.35 -14.87
CA ARG A 49 -13.03 -48.97 -15.55
C ARG A 49 -12.77 -47.64 -16.24
N ARG A 50 -12.82 -47.61 -17.58
CA ARG A 50 -12.69 -46.35 -18.34
C ARG A 50 -13.60 -45.30 -17.72
N GLY A 51 -13.01 -44.20 -17.25
CA GLY A 51 -13.76 -43.06 -16.76
C GLY A 51 -14.69 -42.59 -17.87
N HIS A 52 -16.00 -42.64 -17.63
CA HIS A 52 -16.96 -42.11 -18.58
C HIS A 52 -16.91 -40.59 -18.54
N THR A 53 -17.03 -39.95 -19.70
CA THR A 53 -17.18 -38.49 -19.79
C THR A 53 -18.37 -38.06 -18.93
N LYS A 54 -18.12 -37.26 -17.89
CA LYS A 54 -19.18 -36.82 -16.98
C LYS A 54 -20.22 -36.01 -17.76
N SER A 55 -21.47 -36.44 -17.71
CA SER A 55 -22.60 -35.74 -18.31
C SER A 55 -22.74 -34.36 -17.64
N ARG A 56 -22.51 -33.28 -18.42
CA ARG A 56 -22.54 -31.90 -17.91
C ARG A 56 -23.96 -31.51 -17.46
N ARG A 57 -25.00 -31.92 -18.18
CA ARG A 57 -26.40 -31.58 -17.90
C ARG A 57 -27.17 -32.68 -17.16
N GLY A 58 -26.50 -33.74 -16.70
CA GLY A 58 -27.12 -34.85 -15.96
C GLY A 58 -27.78 -34.44 -14.64
N CYS A 59 -28.75 -35.25 -14.21
CA CYS A 59 -29.47 -35.07 -12.95
C CYS A 59 -28.56 -35.19 -11.72
N LEU A 60 -29.02 -34.64 -10.61
CA LEU A 60 -28.27 -34.54 -9.35
C LEU A 60 -27.86 -35.92 -8.82
N ASP A 61 -28.75 -36.92 -8.89
CA ASP A 61 -28.46 -38.26 -8.36
C ASP A 61 -27.52 -39.09 -9.22
N CYS A 62 -27.59 -39.00 -10.56
CA CYS A 62 -26.57 -39.60 -11.41
C CYS A 62 -25.19 -38.96 -11.17
N LYS A 63 -25.14 -37.63 -10.95
CA LYS A 63 -23.90 -36.92 -10.57
C LYS A 63 -23.38 -37.34 -9.20
N ARG A 64 -24.24 -37.39 -8.18
CA ARG A 64 -23.95 -37.83 -6.80
C ARG A 64 -23.42 -39.26 -6.78
N ARG A 65 -24.05 -40.17 -7.53
CA ARG A 65 -23.68 -41.58 -7.69
C ARG A 65 -22.50 -41.83 -8.63
N ARG A 66 -21.95 -40.78 -9.26
CA ARG A 66 -20.82 -40.81 -10.20
C ARG A 66 -21.05 -41.80 -11.36
N ILE A 67 -22.22 -41.73 -12.00
CA ILE A 67 -22.61 -42.53 -13.17
C ILE A 67 -23.05 -41.64 -14.34
N LYS A 68 -23.01 -42.17 -15.57
CA LYS A 68 -23.48 -41.45 -16.76
C LYS A 68 -25.01 -41.36 -16.75
N CYS A 69 -25.54 -40.14 -16.60
CA CYS A 69 -26.94 -39.84 -16.82
C CYS A 69 -27.33 -40.06 -18.30
N GLN A 70 -28.55 -40.52 -18.56
CA GLN A 70 -29.11 -40.63 -19.91
C GLN A 70 -29.65 -39.29 -20.45
N GLU A 71 -29.76 -38.27 -19.59
CA GLU A 71 -30.30 -36.93 -19.89
C GLU A 71 -31.76 -36.91 -20.42
N THR A 72 -32.48 -38.04 -20.39
CA THR A 72 -33.93 -38.10 -20.68
C THR A 72 -34.73 -37.33 -19.64
N ARG A 73 -35.76 -36.62 -20.10
CA ARG A 73 -36.71 -35.84 -19.28
C ARG A 73 -38.13 -36.42 -19.42
N PRO A 74 -39.00 -36.32 -18.39
CA PRO A 74 -38.78 -35.67 -17.10
C PRO A 74 -37.76 -36.41 -16.22
N GLU A 75 -37.71 -37.75 -16.28
CA GLU A 75 -36.79 -38.56 -15.49
C GLU A 75 -35.74 -39.29 -16.35
N CYS A 76 -34.55 -39.51 -15.77
CA CYS A 76 -33.52 -40.33 -16.39
C CYS A 76 -33.79 -41.83 -16.15
N GLY A 77 -33.57 -42.67 -17.16
CA GLY A 77 -33.84 -44.11 -17.06
C GLY A 77 -33.12 -44.83 -15.91
N HIS A 78 -31.98 -44.31 -15.43
CA HIS A 78 -31.29 -44.83 -14.25
C HIS A 78 -31.96 -44.48 -12.91
N CYS A 79 -32.67 -43.35 -12.83
CA CYS A 79 -33.42 -42.96 -11.63
C CYS A 79 -34.77 -43.68 -11.63
N LEU A 80 -35.49 -43.68 -12.76
CA LEU A 80 -36.75 -44.38 -12.95
C LEU A 80 -36.65 -45.87 -12.57
N LYS A 81 -35.63 -46.58 -13.07
CA LYS A 81 -35.42 -48.01 -12.77
C LYS A 81 -35.11 -48.32 -11.30
N ILE A 82 -34.71 -47.32 -10.52
CA ILE A 82 -34.20 -47.47 -9.15
C ILE A 82 -35.13 -46.77 -8.14
N GLY A 83 -36.19 -46.08 -8.60
CA GLY A 83 -37.13 -45.35 -7.74
C GLY A 83 -36.50 -44.12 -7.07
N LEU A 84 -35.59 -43.43 -7.76
CA LEU A 84 -34.98 -42.18 -7.25
C LEU A 84 -35.67 -40.96 -7.84
N ASP A 85 -35.95 -39.97 -7.00
CA ASP A 85 -36.44 -38.65 -7.40
C ASP A 85 -35.43 -37.95 -8.35
N CYS A 86 -35.80 -37.82 -9.62
CA CYS A 86 -34.86 -37.48 -10.68
C CYS A 86 -34.72 -35.96 -10.91
N GLN A 87 -34.15 -35.25 -9.95
CA GLN A 87 -34.00 -33.79 -10.05
C GLN A 87 -32.88 -33.37 -11.00
N TYR A 88 -33.21 -32.57 -12.02
CA TYR A 88 -32.23 -31.92 -12.90
C TYR A 88 -31.83 -30.54 -12.35
N PRO A 89 -30.54 -30.16 -12.40
CA PRO A 89 -30.12 -28.83 -11.96
C PRO A 89 -30.73 -27.73 -12.86
N SER A 90 -31.14 -26.63 -12.25
CA SER A 90 -31.60 -25.44 -12.97
C SER A 90 -30.44 -24.77 -13.73
N GLU A 91 -30.75 -23.91 -14.72
CA GLU A 91 -29.69 -23.20 -15.47
C GLU A 91 -28.81 -22.33 -14.57
N ALA A 92 -29.41 -21.69 -13.56
CA ALA A 92 -28.67 -20.95 -12.53
C ALA A 92 -27.69 -21.85 -11.74
N GLN A 93 -28.03 -23.12 -11.49
CA GLN A 93 -27.14 -24.08 -10.83
C GLN A 93 -26.03 -24.60 -11.76
N LEU A 94 -26.26 -24.67 -13.07
CA LEU A 94 -25.22 -25.03 -14.05
C LEU A 94 -24.17 -23.91 -14.22
N MET A 95 -24.58 -22.64 -14.12
CA MET A 95 -23.66 -21.49 -14.13
C MET A 95 -22.84 -21.37 -12.83
N ARG A 96 -23.35 -21.90 -11.70
CA ARG A 96 -22.67 -21.92 -10.39
C ARG A 96 -21.65 -23.05 -10.20
N GLN A 97 -21.08 -23.63 -11.26
CA GLN A 97 -19.86 -24.41 -11.06
C GLN A 97 -18.73 -23.46 -10.60
N PRO A 98 -17.97 -23.80 -9.55
CA PRO A 98 -16.75 -23.07 -9.23
C PRO A 98 -15.79 -23.27 -10.40
N GLN A 99 -15.71 -22.27 -11.27
CA GLN A 99 -14.59 -22.16 -12.18
C GLN A 99 -13.36 -22.02 -11.28
N HIS A 100 -12.51 -23.05 -11.24
CA HIS A 100 -11.11 -22.88 -10.88
C HIS A 100 -10.48 -21.99 -11.95
N ARG A 101 -10.79 -20.70 -11.90
CA ARG A 101 -9.99 -19.67 -12.55
C ARG A 101 -8.69 -19.69 -11.79
N VAL A 102 -7.66 -20.28 -12.40
CA VAL A 102 -6.28 -19.92 -12.07
C VAL A 102 -6.25 -18.38 -12.09
N PRO A 103 -5.79 -17.70 -11.03
CA PRO A 103 -5.68 -16.25 -11.05
C PRO A 103 -4.71 -15.87 -12.17
N VAL A 104 -5.24 -15.39 -13.29
CA VAL A 104 -4.42 -14.91 -14.40
C VAL A 104 -4.03 -13.49 -14.05
N PHE A 105 -2.74 -13.28 -13.80
CA PHE A 105 -2.16 -11.94 -13.69
C PHE A 105 -2.39 -11.21 -15.01
N SER A 106 -3.21 -10.17 -14.97
CA SER A 106 -3.74 -9.50 -16.16
C SER A 106 -2.74 -8.48 -16.75
N PHE A 107 -3.00 -7.99 -17.96
CA PHE A 107 -2.25 -6.86 -18.52
C PHE A 107 -2.43 -5.57 -17.68
N GLU A 108 -3.56 -5.44 -16.99
CA GLU A 108 -3.83 -4.33 -16.07
C GLU A 108 -3.00 -4.49 -14.79
N ASP A 109 -2.91 -5.71 -14.26
CA ASP A 109 -2.06 -6.04 -13.11
C ASP A 109 -0.58 -5.78 -13.44
N MET A 110 -0.15 -6.10 -14.67
CA MET A 110 1.20 -5.78 -15.15
C MET A 110 1.43 -4.27 -15.31
N ARG A 111 0.44 -3.49 -15.76
CA ARG A 111 0.50 -2.02 -15.80
C ARG A 111 0.68 -1.45 -14.38
N PHE A 112 -0.11 -1.93 -13.42
CA PHE A 112 -0.04 -1.49 -12.02
C PHE A 112 1.29 -1.89 -11.36
N PHE A 113 1.74 -3.13 -11.54
CA PHE A 113 3.02 -3.60 -11.01
C PHE A 113 4.21 -2.84 -11.61
N HIS A 114 4.22 -2.62 -12.93
CA HIS A 114 5.24 -1.77 -13.57
C HIS A 114 5.21 -0.33 -13.05
N TYR A 115 4.03 0.25 -12.84
CA TYR A 115 3.90 1.59 -12.26
C TYR A 115 4.44 1.64 -10.83
N PHE A 116 4.11 0.66 -9.99
CA PHE A 116 4.66 0.51 -8.63
C PHE A 116 6.19 0.43 -8.65
N LEU A 117 6.79 -0.38 -9.52
CA LEU A 117 8.25 -0.53 -9.64
C LEU A 117 8.99 0.74 -10.09
N THR A 118 8.31 1.65 -10.79
CA THR A 118 8.95 2.79 -11.45
C THR A 118 8.61 4.15 -10.86
N LYS A 119 7.45 4.30 -10.20
CA LYS A 119 6.91 5.58 -9.73
C LYS A 119 6.05 5.45 -8.46
N GLY A 120 5.06 4.55 -8.48
CA GLY A 120 4.00 4.50 -7.47
C GLY A 120 4.34 3.67 -6.24
N TYR A 121 5.50 3.91 -5.65
CA TYR A 121 5.94 3.29 -4.40
C TYR A 121 5.95 4.31 -3.25
N PRO A 122 5.76 3.88 -2.00
CA PRO A 122 5.79 4.79 -0.84
C PRO A 122 7.12 5.56 -0.69
N HIS A 123 7.04 6.86 -0.45
CA HIS A 123 8.22 7.70 -0.11
C HIS A 123 8.82 7.39 1.27
N HIS A 124 8.12 6.60 2.08
CA HIS A 124 8.49 6.25 3.45
C HIS A 124 8.66 4.72 3.58
N PRO A 125 9.63 4.20 4.37
CA PRO A 125 10.63 4.92 5.15
C PRO A 125 11.69 5.66 4.32
N LEU A 126 12.11 6.82 4.83
CA LEU A 126 13.07 7.71 4.17
C LEU A 126 14.38 7.00 3.84
N LYS A 127 14.91 7.24 2.62
CA LYS A 127 16.13 6.63 2.07
C LYS A 127 16.09 5.09 1.94
N GLN A 128 14.91 4.48 1.79
CA GLN A 128 14.76 3.01 1.65
C GLN A 128 14.04 2.58 0.36
N GLN A 129 14.18 3.37 -0.71
CA GLN A 129 13.54 3.17 -2.02
C GLN A 129 13.89 1.82 -2.67
N ASP A 130 15.15 1.40 -2.60
CA ASP A 130 15.60 0.13 -3.18
C ASP A 130 14.86 -1.08 -2.57
N ILE A 131 14.43 -0.98 -1.31
CA ILE A 131 13.59 -2.01 -0.67
C ILE A 131 12.23 -2.08 -1.38
N TRP A 132 11.62 -0.92 -1.66
CA TRP A 132 10.35 -0.84 -2.39
C TRP A 132 10.43 -1.30 -3.85
N THR A 133 11.55 -1.07 -4.54
CA THR A 133 11.69 -1.40 -5.97
C THR A 133 12.30 -2.78 -6.24
N HIS A 134 12.95 -3.42 -5.27
CA HIS A 134 13.61 -4.73 -5.43
C HIS A 134 13.10 -5.79 -4.45
N GLU A 135 13.13 -5.51 -3.15
CA GLU A 135 12.82 -6.51 -2.12
C GLU A 135 11.31 -6.78 -1.97
N ILE A 136 10.49 -5.73 -1.85
CA ILE A 136 9.03 -5.85 -1.71
C ILE A 136 8.38 -6.58 -2.91
N PRO A 137 8.73 -6.29 -4.17
CA PRO A 137 8.27 -7.06 -5.33
C PRO A 137 8.72 -8.53 -5.27
N SER A 138 9.94 -8.77 -4.78
CA SER A 138 10.51 -10.11 -4.66
C SER A 138 9.80 -10.96 -3.60
N ILE A 139 9.24 -10.38 -2.53
CA ILE A 139 8.41 -11.13 -1.55
C ILE A 139 6.91 -11.15 -1.91
N ALA A 140 6.42 -10.18 -2.71
CA ALA A 140 5.00 -10.07 -3.04
C ALA A 140 4.43 -11.30 -3.78
N HIS A 141 5.25 -12.02 -4.55
CA HIS A 141 4.79 -13.21 -5.29
C HIS A 141 4.35 -14.39 -4.38
N ASN A 142 4.85 -14.44 -3.14
CA ASN A 142 4.47 -15.45 -2.14
C ASN A 142 3.30 -15.01 -1.24
N HIS A 143 2.92 -13.73 -1.29
CA HIS A 143 2.01 -13.10 -0.32
C HIS A 143 0.88 -12.34 -1.03
N GLU A 144 -0.25 -13.04 -1.26
CA GLU A 144 -1.45 -12.48 -1.94
C GLU A 144 -1.88 -11.12 -1.37
N PHE A 145 -1.84 -10.96 -0.04
CA PHE A 145 -2.21 -9.71 0.63
C PHE A 145 -1.31 -8.54 0.23
N LEU A 146 0.00 -8.78 0.11
CA LEU A 146 0.97 -7.77 -0.30
C LEU A 146 0.85 -7.46 -1.79
N MET A 147 0.74 -8.48 -2.64
CA MET A 147 0.51 -8.29 -4.08
C MET A 147 -0.74 -7.45 -4.33
N HIS A 148 -1.83 -7.70 -3.61
CA HIS A 148 -3.04 -6.89 -3.73
C HIS A 148 -2.89 -5.47 -3.19
N ALA A 149 -2.06 -5.24 -2.16
CA ALA A 149 -1.81 -3.89 -1.66
C ALA A 149 -0.92 -3.04 -2.59
N ILE A 150 0.12 -3.61 -3.21
CA ILE A 150 0.97 -2.87 -4.16
C ILE A 150 0.22 -2.57 -5.47
N LEU A 151 -0.57 -3.52 -5.97
CA LEU A 151 -1.44 -3.29 -7.14
C LEU A 151 -2.54 -2.26 -6.83
N GLY A 152 -3.13 -2.32 -5.64
CA GLY A 152 -4.14 -1.36 -5.19
C GLY A 152 -3.58 0.06 -5.02
N LEU A 153 -2.33 0.21 -4.55
CA LEU A 153 -1.67 1.51 -4.43
C LEU A 153 -1.44 2.13 -5.82
N ALA A 154 -0.83 1.39 -6.73
CA ALA A 154 -0.60 1.83 -8.10
C ALA A 154 -1.91 2.16 -8.84
N ALA A 155 -2.96 1.36 -8.63
CA ALA A 155 -4.29 1.63 -9.19
C ALA A 155 -4.92 2.90 -8.60
N SER A 156 -4.79 3.14 -7.29
CA SER A 156 -5.27 4.37 -6.64
C SER A 156 -4.59 5.62 -7.21
N GLU A 157 -3.26 5.62 -7.30
CA GLU A 157 -2.51 6.77 -7.82
C GLU A 157 -2.81 7.03 -9.30
N LEU A 158 -2.87 5.98 -10.13
CA LEU A 158 -3.25 6.11 -11.54
C LEU A 158 -4.69 6.59 -11.72
N SER A 159 -5.59 6.30 -10.76
CA SER A 159 -7.00 6.71 -10.84
C SER A 159 -7.20 8.23 -10.81
N HIS A 160 -6.24 9.00 -10.28
CA HIS A 160 -6.26 10.47 -10.35
C HIS A 160 -6.24 11.00 -11.80
N GLY A 161 -5.61 10.28 -12.73
CA GLY A 161 -5.62 10.60 -14.17
C GLY A 161 -6.61 9.77 -15.01
N ASP A 162 -7.20 8.73 -14.43
CA ASP A 162 -8.02 7.74 -15.14
C ASP A 162 -9.10 7.18 -14.18
N ALA A 163 -10.22 7.89 -14.06
CA ALA A 163 -11.31 7.56 -13.15
C ALA A 163 -11.93 6.16 -13.38
N SER A 164 -11.67 5.51 -14.52
CA SER A 164 -12.11 4.13 -14.77
C SER A 164 -11.46 3.12 -13.79
N LEU A 165 -10.26 3.44 -13.29
CA LEU A 165 -9.46 2.57 -12.41
C LEU A 165 -9.93 2.57 -10.95
N VAL A 166 -10.80 3.49 -10.53
CA VAL A 166 -11.29 3.59 -9.13
C VAL A 166 -11.90 2.26 -8.65
N THR A 167 -12.64 1.57 -9.52
CA THR A 167 -13.23 0.26 -9.19
C THR A 167 -12.15 -0.81 -9.01
N ALA A 168 -11.08 -0.78 -9.82
CA ALA A 168 -9.95 -1.70 -9.69
C ALA A 168 -9.16 -1.44 -8.40
N ALA A 169 -8.89 -0.17 -8.07
CA ALA A 169 -8.20 0.25 -6.84
C ALA A 169 -8.94 -0.23 -5.58
N ILE A 170 -10.25 0.03 -5.48
CA ILE A 170 -11.09 -0.42 -4.36
C ILE A 170 -11.14 -1.96 -4.29
N SER A 171 -11.28 -2.64 -5.44
CA SER A 171 -11.25 -4.11 -5.50
C SER A 171 -9.95 -4.69 -4.96
N TYR A 172 -8.80 -4.13 -5.34
CA TYR A 172 -7.49 -4.55 -4.84
C TYR A 172 -7.31 -4.26 -3.34
N ARG A 173 -7.74 -3.09 -2.85
CA ARG A 173 -7.76 -2.74 -1.42
C ARG A 173 -8.56 -3.76 -0.59
N VAL A 174 -9.79 -4.06 -1.01
CA VAL A 174 -10.68 -5.02 -0.31
C VAL A 174 -10.08 -6.42 -0.30
N ARG A 175 -9.46 -6.85 -1.42
CA ARG A 175 -8.78 -8.15 -1.50
C ARG A 175 -7.58 -8.22 -0.55
N ALA A 176 -6.76 -7.16 -0.47
CA ALA A 176 -5.63 -7.08 0.45
C ALA A 176 -6.08 -7.17 1.91
N VAL A 177 -7.03 -6.33 2.34
CA VAL A 177 -7.55 -6.31 3.73
C VAL A 177 -8.18 -7.66 4.10
N SER A 178 -8.95 -8.27 3.19
CA SER A 178 -9.54 -9.60 3.40
C SER A 178 -8.47 -10.68 3.57
N ALA A 179 -7.41 -10.65 2.76
CA ALA A 179 -6.30 -11.60 2.84
C ALA A 179 -5.46 -11.43 4.13
N ILE A 180 -5.20 -10.19 4.58
CA ILE A 180 -4.60 -9.92 5.92
C ILE A 180 -5.49 -10.50 7.01
N LYS A 181 -6.80 -10.19 7.01
CA LYS A 181 -7.73 -10.64 8.04
C LYS A 181 -7.77 -12.17 8.14
N LYS A 182 -7.82 -12.85 6.99
CA LYS A 182 -7.73 -14.32 6.93
C LYS A 182 -6.41 -14.81 7.53
N ARG A 183 -5.27 -14.24 7.10
CA ARG A 183 -3.94 -14.65 7.56
C ARG A 183 -3.74 -14.44 9.06
N LEU A 184 -4.26 -13.35 9.63
CA LEU A 184 -4.20 -13.06 11.07
C LEU A 184 -5.02 -14.04 11.92
N VAL A 185 -6.16 -14.53 11.41
CA VAL A 185 -6.93 -15.61 12.07
C VAL A 185 -6.14 -16.92 12.04
N GLU A 186 -5.53 -17.24 10.89
CA GLU A 186 -4.68 -18.43 10.70
C GLU A 186 -3.33 -18.33 11.43
N ALA A 187 -2.88 -17.13 11.84
CA ALA A 187 -1.63 -16.92 12.58
C ALA A 187 -1.68 -17.44 14.03
N SER A 188 -2.88 -17.77 14.53
CA SER A 188 -3.05 -18.47 15.81
C SER A 188 -2.44 -19.89 15.84
N THR A 189 -2.17 -20.49 14.68
CA THR A 189 -1.65 -21.88 14.57
C THR A 189 -0.25 -22.01 13.95
N THR A 190 0.33 -20.93 13.42
CA THR A 190 1.54 -20.99 12.58
C THR A 190 2.50 -19.88 12.94
N GLU A 191 3.78 -20.23 13.13
CA GLU A 191 4.86 -19.27 13.40
C GLU A 191 5.01 -18.26 12.25
N THR A 192 5.29 -16.99 12.61
CA THR A 192 5.44 -15.90 11.63
C THR A 192 6.88 -15.91 11.12
N THR A 193 7.06 -16.07 9.81
CA THR A 193 8.40 -16.07 9.21
C THR A 193 8.94 -14.64 9.04
N TYR A 194 10.25 -14.52 8.80
CA TYR A 194 10.89 -13.24 8.45
C TYR A 194 10.25 -12.60 7.20
N GLU A 195 10.03 -13.39 6.15
CA GLU A 195 9.43 -12.91 4.89
C GLU A 195 8.01 -12.40 5.12
N GLU A 196 7.20 -13.17 5.86
CA GLU A 196 5.81 -12.82 6.12
C GLU A 196 5.66 -11.57 7.00
N ALA A 197 6.48 -11.44 8.05
CA ALA A 197 6.41 -10.27 8.93
C ALA A 197 6.78 -8.99 8.18
N ASN A 198 7.81 -9.03 7.33
CA ASN A 198 8.18 -7.92 6.47
C ASN A 198 7.12 -7.65 5.38
N ALA A 199 6.49 -8.68 4.83
CA ALA A 199 5.36 -8.53 3.91
C ALA A 199 4.17 -7.83 4.58
N LEU A 200 3.83 -8.19 5.82
CA LEU A 200 2.76 -7.55 6.60
C LEU A 200 3.05 -6.06 6.85
N VAL A 201 4.29 -5.70 7.22
CA VAL A 201 4.72 -4.30 7.36
C VAL A 201 4.57 -3.53 6.04
N ALA A 202 5.10 -4.07 4.94
CA ALA A 202 5.00 -3.44 3.62
C ALA A 202 3.54 -3.27 3.14
N THR A 203 2.69 -4.25 3.46
CA THR A 203 1.26 -4.21 3.15
C THR A 203 0.55 -3.12 3.93
N CYS A 204 0.85 -2.96 5.22
CA CYS A 204 0.28 -1.89 6.03
C CYS A 204 0.75 -0.50 5.56
N PHE A 205 2.00 -0.34 5.12
CA PHE A 205 2.46 0.88 4.44
C PHE A 205 1.66 1.15 3.15
N ALA A 206 1.54 0.19 2.24
CA ALA A 206 0.78 0.38 1.00
C ALA A 206 -0.70 0.70 1.25
N LEU A 207 -1.33 0.06 2.24
CA LEU A 207 -2.71 0.37 2.66
C LEU A 207 -2.84 1.73 3.35
N THR A 208 -1.81 2.17 4.08
CA THR A 208 -1.72 3.53 4.64
C THR A 208 -1.81 4.56 3.52
N PHE A 209 -0.94 4.46 2.50
CA PHE A 209 -0.92 5.42 1.39
C PHE A 209 -2.17 5.35 0.50
N GLN A 210 -2.76 4.17 0.28
CA GLN A 210 -4.09 4.09 -0.35
C GLN A 210 -5.19 4.81 0.44
N SER A 211 -5.10 4.90 1.79
CA SER A 211 -6.11 5.57 2.63
C SER A 211 -6.12 7.08 2.40
N VAL A 212 -4.99 7.64 1.95
CA VAL A 212 -4.81 9.06 1.60
C VAL A 212 -5.64 9.44 0.38
N SER A 213 -5.95 8.48 -0.50
CA SER A 213 -6.84 8.66 -1.66
C SER A 213 -8.34 8.61 -1.32
N LEU A 214 -8.72 8.45 -0.05
CA LEU A 214 -10.11 8.33 0.41
C LEU A 214 -10.51 9.54 1.26
N ASP A 215 -11.70 10.08 1.05
CA ASP A 215 -12.19 11.29 1.71
C ASP A 215 -12.39 11.11 3.22
N ASP A 216 -12.80 9.92 3.66
CA ASP A 216 -12.98 9.51 5.05
C ASP A 216 -11.81 8.64 5.60
N GLY A 217 -10.72 8.53 4.83
CA GLY A 217 -9.64 7.57 5.05
C GLY A 217 -8.74 7.80 6.28
N LEU A 218 -8.87 8.91 7.01
CA LEU A 218 -7.98 9.24 8.13
C LEU A 218 -7.98 8.16 9.24
N ALA A 219 -9.14 7.61 9.60
CA ALA A 219 -9.23 6.56 10.62
C ALA A 219 -8.53 5.26 10.18
N GLU A 220 -8.63 4.92 8.89
CA GLU A 220 -7.91 3.77 8.31
C GLU A 220 -6.40 4.03 8.23
N TYR A 221 -5.98 5.23 7.81
CA TYR A 221 -4.58 5.68 7.78
C TYR A 221 -3.90 5.51 9.15
N MET A 222 -4.51 6.05 10.22
CA MET A 222 -3.99 5.87 11.58
C MET A 222 -3.95 4.40 12.00
N THR A 223 -4.98 3.62 11.64
CA THR A 223 -5.08 2.19 11.96
C THR A 223 -3.98 1.37 11.29
N PHE A 224 -3.68 1.62 10.01
CA PHE A 224 -2.61 0.90 9.30
C PHE A 224 -1.22 1.28 9.79
N ILE A 225 -0.96 2.55 10.11
CA ILE A 225 0.31 2.97 10.72
C ILE A 225 0.51 2.31 12.09
N ARG A 226 -0.53 2.27 12.92
CA ARG A 226 -0.47 1.53 14.18
C ARG A 226 -0.29 0.02 13.95
N GLY A 227 -0.81 -0.53 12.85
CA GLY A 227 -0.55 -1.89 12.39
C GLY A 227 0.93 -2.15 12.10
N ILE A 228 1.61 -1.25 11.37
CA ILE A 228 3.06 -1.30 11.11
C ILE A 228 3.83 -1.41 12.43
N PHE A 229 3.51 -0.53 13.38
CA PHE A 229 4.14 -0.51 14.69
C PHE A 229 3.91 -1.82 15.47
N ILE A 230 2.68 -2.31 15.53
CA ILE A 230 2.33 -3.56 16.24
C ILE A 230 3.07 -4.76 15.63
N VAL A 231 3.09 -4.89 14.29
CA VAL A 231 3.80 -6.00 13.62
C VAL A 231 5.29 -5.92 13.89
N GLY A 232 5.91 -4.75 13.77
CA GLY A 232 7.35 -4.61 14.02
C GLY A 232 7.74 -4.76 15.50
N MET A 233 6.86 -4.43 16.46
CA MET A 233 7.06 -4.81 17.86
C MET A 233 6.98 -6.33 18.07
N GLN A 234 6.08 -7.03 17.37
CA GLN A 234 6.06 -8.50 17.39
C GLN A 234 7.32 -9.10 16.75
N MET A 235 7.87 -8.47 15.71
CA MET A 235 9.14 -8.86 15.11
C MET A 235 10.29 -8.73 16.12
N LEU A 236 10.39 -7.60 16.81
CA LEU A 236 11.39 -7.37 17.87
C LEU A 236 11.30 -8.44 18.98
N LEU A 237 10.09 -8.74 19.47
CA LEU A 237 9.86 -9.77 20.49
C LEU A 237 10.20 -11.20 20.01
N LYS A 238 10.17 -11.45 18.69
CA LYS A 238 10.54 -12.73 18.06
C LYS A 238 11.98 -12.78 17.54
N GLY A 239 12.77 -11.71 17.72
CA GLY A 239 14.13 -11.61 17.16
C GLY A 239 14.19 -11.53 15.63
N ILE A 240 13.09 -11.13 14.98
CA ILE A 240 13.00 -10.95 13.53
C ILE A 240 13.44 -9.52 13.18
N SER A 241 14.49 -9.37 12.38
CA SER A 241 14.91 -8.05 11.90
C SER A 241 13.92 -7.45 10.89
N PRO A 242 13.59 -6.15 10.96
CA PRO A 242 12.87 -5.47 9.89
C PRO A 242 13.80 -5.22 8.70
N ILE A 243 13.30 -5.49 7.49
CA ILE A 243 13.97 -5.14 6.24
C ILE A 243 14.10 -3.62 6.11
N PHE A 244 13.06 -2.90 6.54
CA PHE A 244 13.04 -1.46 6.70
C PHE A 244 13.89 -1.03 7.91
N GLY A 245 15.20 -0.91 7.71
CA GLY A 245 16.17 -0.61 8.77
C GLY A 245 15.94 0.70 9.55
N CYS A 246 15.10 1.63 9.08
CA CYS A 246 14.80 2.90 9.77
C CYS A 246 13.50 2.87 10.60
N LEU A 247 12.89 1.69 10.81
CA LEU A 247 11.53 1.58 11.34
C LEU A 247 11.39 1.89 12.84
N PHE A 248 12.46 1.71 13.64
CA PHE A 248 12.40 1.79 15.11
C PHE A 248 13.57 2.52 15.79
N ASP A 249 14.61 2.88 15.06
CA ASP A 249 15.90 3.26 15.64
C ASP A 249 16.21 4.76 15.60
N GLY A 250 15.20 5.60 15.29
CA GLY A 250 15.33 7.06 15.31
C GLY A 250 16.18 7.66 14.19
N LYS A 251 16.78 6.84 13.31
CA LYS A 251 17.63 7.26 12.17
C LYS A 251 16.95 8.25 11.22
N GLN A 252 15.62 8.34 11.23
CA GLN A 252 14.88 9.35 10.49
C GLN A 252 15.27 10.77 10.93
N ASN A 253 15.40 11.02 12.24
CA ASN A 253 15.84 12.32 12.75
C ASN A 253 17.29 12.62 12.37
N GLU A 254 18.16 11.61 12.36
CA GLU A 254 19.55 11.73 11.91
C GLU A 254 19.63 12.03 10.41
N ALA A 255 18.81 11.37 9.60
CA ALA A 255 18.72 11.56 8.16
C ALA A 255 18.18 12.95 7.79
N MET A 256 17.24 13.50 8.58
CA MET A 256 16.64 14.82 8.40
C MET A 256 17.50 15.96 8.97
N ALA A 257 18.37 15.70 9.95
CA ALA A 257 19.16 16.75 10.60
C ALA A 257 19.95 17.66 9.63
N PRO A 258 20.61 17.17 8.55
CA PRO A 258 21.33 18.04 7.60
C PRO A 258 20.42 19.01 6.83
N VAL A 259 19.24 18.56 6.39
CA VAL A 259 18.28 19.40 5.63
C VAL A 259 17.49 20.37 6.52
N MET A 260 17.58 20.20 7.84
CA MET A 260 16.85 20.98 8.84
C MET A 260 17.65 22.16 9.44
N GLN A 261 18.99 22.17 9.30
CA GLN A 261 19.87 23.12 10.01
C GLN A 261 19.67 24.61 9.66
N HIS A 262 19.12 24.91 8.49
CA HIS A 262 19.00 26.28 7.97
C HIS A 262 17.56 26.66 7.57
N LEU A 263 16.57 25.91 8.05
CA LEU A 263 15.17 26.22 7.77
C LEU A 263 14.75 27.51 8.49
N PRO A 264 14.06 28.43 7.81
CA PRO A 264 13.38 29.53 8.48
C PRO A 264 12.29 29.00 9.40
N LEU A 265 11.92 29.82 10.39
CA LEU A 265 10.72 29.57 11.20
C LEU A 265 9.46 29.80 10.36
N ILE A 266 8.38 29.12 10.73
CA ILE A 266 7.06 29.36 10.14
C ILE A 266 6.60 30.79 10.42
N GLN A 267 5.82 31.37 9.50
CA GLN A 267 5.33 32.74 9.61
C GLN A 267 4.62 32.95 10.94
N LYS A 268 5.10 33.90 11.75
CA LYS A 268 4.59 34.14 13.11
C LYS A 268 3.05 34.26 13.18
N PRO A 269 2.34 34.97 12.27
CA PRO A 269 0.87 35.04 12.32
C PRO A 269 0.18 33.67 12.22
N TRP A 270 0.72 32.73 11.44
CA TRP A 270 0.18 31.36 11.35
C TRP A 270 0.39 30.59 12.66
N VAL A 271 1.57 30.74 13.28
CA VAL A 271 1.87 30.12 14.58
C VAL A 271 0.98 30.71 15.68
N ASP A 272 0.88 32.04 15.77
CA ASP A 272 0.03 32.76 16.72
C ASP A 272 -1.44 32.30 16.60
N ALA A 273 -1.97 32.22 15.38
CA ALA A 273 -3.33 31.74 15.13
C ALA A 273 -3.53 30.28 15.56
N SER A 274 -2.57 29.39 15.24
CA SER A 274 -2.63 27.98 15.62
C SER A 274 -2.63 27.79 17.14
N VAL A 275 -1.80 28.55 17.87
CA VAL A 275 -1.68 28.47 19.33
C VAL A 275 -2.96 28.98 20.00
N VAL A 276 -3.54 30.07 19.51
CA VAL A 276 -4.82 30.60 20.01
C VAL A 276 -5.96 29.60 19.77
N ALA A 277 -6.06 29.05 18.56
CA ALA A 277 -7.12 28.10 18.20
C ALA A 277 -7.04 26.81 19.02
N ILE A 278 -5.86 26.18 19.08
CA ILE A 278 -5.62 24.96 19.86
C ILE A 278 -5.88 25.22 21.35
N SER A 279 -5.39 26.34 21.91
CA SER A 279 -5.65 26.72 23.32
C SER A 279 -7.14 26.86 23.61
N GLY A 280 -7.92 27.33 22.64
CA GLY A 280 -9.39 27.42 22.72
C GLY A 280 -10.10 26.08 22.93
N LEU A 281 -9.50 24.95 22.57
CA LEU A 281 -10.08 23.61 22.78
C LEU A 281 -10.01 23.15 24.24
N ARG A 282 -9.19 23.78 25.09
CA ARG A 282 -8.94 23.32 26.47
C ARG A 282 -10.20 23.13 27.34
N PRO A 283 -11.25 23.97 27.27
CA PRO A 283 -12.48 23.79 28.07
C PRO A 283 -13.33 22.59 27.63
N LEU A 284 -13.15 22.09 26.40
CA LEU A 284 -13.89 20.94 25.85
C LEU A 284 -13.24 19.59 26.21
N CYS A 285 -12.00 19.61 26.73
CA CYS A 285 -11.26 18.40 27.07
C CYS A 285 -11.78 17.81 28.39
N ALA A 286 -12.47 16.66 28.32
CA ALA A 286 -13.14 16.02 29.46
C ALA A 286 -12.43 14.77 29.98
N THR A 287 -11.71 14.05 29.10
CA THR A 287 -11.01 12.81 29.42
C THR A 287 -9.49 12.99 29.43
N ALA A 288 -8.76 12.02 29.98
CA ALA A 288 -7.29 12.00 29.91
C ALA A 288 -6.79 11.95 28.46
N LEU A 289 -7.47 11.21 27.57
CA LEU A 289 -7.16 11.16 26.15
C LEU A 289 -7.25 12.53 25.47
N ASP A 290 -8.31 13.30 25.78
CA ASP A 290 -8.49 14.65 25.22
C ASP A 290 -7.38 15.60 25.70
N LEU A 291 -7.01 15.52 26.99
CA LEU A 291 -5.94 16.33 27.57
C LEU A 291 -4.57 15.98 26.98
N ASP A 292 -4.26 14.69 26.83
CA ASP A 292 -3.02 14.23 26.21
C ASP A 292 -2.92 14.74 24.76
N TYR A 293 -4.00 14.59 23.97
CA TYR A 293 -4.00 15.04 22.58
C TYR A 293 -3.86 16.57 22.48
N TYR A 294 -4.60 17.32 23.31
CA TYR A 294 -4.45 18.77 23.46
C TYR A 294 -2.99 19.18 23.73
N HIS A 295 -2.33 18.50 24.67
CA HIS A 295 -0.95 18.80 25.03
C HIS A 295 0.04 18.47 23.89
N GLN A 296 -0.21 17.42 23.11
CA GLN A 296 0.61 17.08 21.94
C GLN A 296 0.48 18.16 20.84
N LEU A 297 -0.73 18.59 20.51
CA LEU A 297 -0.96 19.66 19.52
C LEU A 297 -0.33 20.99 19.96
N LEU A 298 -0.56 21.39 21.21
CA LEU A 298 -0.01 22.65 21.73
C LEU A 298 1.53 22.61 21.82
N ASN A 299 2.12 21.46 22.11
CA ASN A 299 3.58 21.26 22.10
C ASN A 299 4.17 21.44 20.69
N ILE A 300 3.55 20.85 19.65
CA ILE A 300 3.97 21.04 18.26
C ILE A 300 3.90 22.53 17.89
N ALA A 301 2.74 23.15 18.08
CA ALA A 301 2.52 24.57 17.75
C ALA A 301 3.48 25.51 18.49
N SER A 302 3.72 25.27 19.79
CA SER A 302 4.65 26.07 20.59
C SER A 302 6.10 25.97 20.11
N LYS A 303 6.52 24.83 19.53
CA LYS A 303 7.89 24.67 19.02
C LYS A 303 8.15 25.45 17.74
N LEU A 304 7.12 25.75 16.95
CA LEU A 304 7.24 26.55 15.72
C LEU A 304 7.76 27.98 15.96
N TYR A 305 7.62 28.52 17.17
CA TYR A 305 8.24 29.80 17.55
C TYR A 305 9.76 29.77 17.66
N THR A 306 10.36 28.59 17.83
CA THR A 306 11.76 28.46 18.29
C THR A 306 12.64 27.60 17.40
N SER A 307 12.09 26.54 16.81
CA SER A 307 12.89 25.55 16.08
C SER A 307 11.99 24.68 15.20
N SER A 308 12.11 24.86 13.88
CA SER A 308 11.43 24.05 12.86
C SER A 308 11.74 22.55 13.04
N PHE A 309 12.98 22.20 13.41
CA PHE A 309 13.36 20.80 13.65
C PHE A 309 12.79 20.24 14.97
N ASP A 310 12.64 21.05 16.02
CA ASP A 310 11.99 20.56 17.26
C ASP A 310 10.49 20.37 17.10
N ALA A 311 9.85 21.17 16.24
CA ALA A 311 8.46 20.97 15.82
C ALA A 311 8.31 19.72 14.94
N TYR A 312 9.22 19.47 13.99
CA TYR A 312 9.27 18.23 13.22
C TYR A 312 9.40 16.99 14.14
N LYS A 313 10.37 17.02 15.07
CA LYS A 313 10.52 15.97 16.11
C LYS A 313 9.29 15.88 17.04
N ALA A 314 8.49 16.94 17.18
CA ALA A 314 7.25 16.91 17.94
C ALA A 314 6.14 16.14 17.20
N ILE A 315 6.03 16.27 15.87
CA ILE A 315 5.16 15.41 15.05
C ILE A 315 5.55 13.94 15.25
N GLY A 316 6.85 13.60 15.16
CA GLY A 316 7.30 12.22 15.37
C GLY A 316 6.94 11.65 16.75
N ARG A 317 6.96 12.48 17.81
CA ARG A 317 6.50 12.09 19.16
C ARG A 317 4.98 11.97 19.27
N GLU A 318 4.23 12.76 18.52
CA GLU A 318 2.76 12.67 18.47
C GLU A 318 2.31 11.38 17.79
N TYR A 319 2.92 11.04 16.65
CA TYR A 319 2.79 9.72 16.00
C TYR A 319 3.14 8.58 16.98
N GLY A 320 4.30 8.67 17.64
CA GLY A 320 4.75 7.68 18.62
C GLY A 320 3.75 7.46 19.77
N TRP A 321 3.10 8.53 20.24
CA TRP A 321 2.10 8.48 21.31
C TRP A 321 0.84 7.70 20.90
N TRP A 322 0.18 8.05 19.80
CA TRP A 322 -1.07 7.35 19.44
C TRP A 322 -0.86 5.94 18.89
N MET A 323 0.30 5.63 18.29
CA MET A 323 0.66 4.24 17.97
C MET A 323 0.71 3.37 19.23
N MET A 324 1.20 3.94 20.34
CA MET A 324 1.36 3.28 21.65
C MET A 324 0.13 3.27 22.56
N LEU A 325 -0.94 4.01 22.23
CA LEU A 325 -2.15 4.05 23.07
C LEU A 325 -2.75 2.65 23.30
N PRO A 326 -3.39 2.38 24.46
CA PRO A 326 -4.21 1.19 24.66
C PRO A 326 -5.29 1.06 23.58
N HIS A 327 -5.72 -0.17 23.27
CA HIS A 327 -6.67 -0.40 22.17
C HIS A 327 -7.98 0.40 22.32
N ALA A 328 -8.57 0.45 23.52
CA ALA A 328 -9.78 1.23 23.79
C ALA A 328 -9.58 2.74 23.56
N SER A 329 -8.51 3.33 24.11
CA SER A 329 -8.19 4.75 23.92
C SER A 329 -7.92 5.10 22.45
N PHE A 330 -7.31 4.19 21.69
CA PHE A 330 -7.14 4.39 20.25
C PHE A 330 -8.48 4.31 19.48
N GLN A 331 -9.40 3.41 19.86
CA GLN A 331 -10.75 3.38 19.28
C GLN A 331 -11.51 4.69 19.56
N GLU A 332 -11.34 5.29 20.74
CA GLU A 332 -11.88 6.61 21.04
C GLU A 332 -11.21 7.74 20.24
N LEU A 333 -9.91 7.64 19.94
CA LEU A 333 -9.15 8.63 19.16
C LEU A 333 -9.54 8.65 17.67
N ILE A 334 -9.95 7.50 17.11
CA ILE A 334 -10.46 7.43 15.73
C ILE A 334 -12.00 7.54 15.64
N ASN A 335 -12.68 7.77 16.77
CA ASN A 335 -14.12 7.98 16.80
C ASN A 335 -14.46 9.46 16.55
N PHE A 336 -14.61 9.81 15.27
CA PHE A 336 -14.94 11.17 14.83
C PHE A 336 -16.40 11.59 15.11
N ASP A 337 -17.22 10.75 15.75
CA ASP A 337 -18.53 11.16 16.26
C ASP A 337 -18.43 11.87 17.62
N ARG A 338 -17.25 11.81 18.29
CA ARG A 338 -16.91 12.65 19.45
C ARG A 338 -16.50 14.06 18.99
N PRO A 339 -17.24 15.15 19.30
CA PRO A 339 -16.96 16.48 18.75
C PRO A 339 -15.55 16.99 19.05
N ILE A 340 -15.02 16.77 20.26
CA ILE A 340 -13.67 17.20 20.63
C ILE A 340 -12.57 16.46 19.87
N ILE A 341 -12.74 15.18 19.59
CA ILE A 341 -11.78 14.38 18.80
C ILE A 341 -11.78 14.84 17.35
N LEU A 342 -12.97 15.06 16.76
CA LEU A 342 -13.09 15.60 15.41
C LEU A 342 -12.43 16.98 15.30
N LEU A 343 -12.68 17.90 16.25
CA LEU A 343 -12.01 19.21 16.31
C LEU A 343 -10.48 19.07 16.46
N MET A 344 -9.98 18.14 17.26
CA MET A 344 -8.54 17.95 17.40
C MET A 344 -7.90 17.43 16.11
N HIS A 345 -8.59 16.58 15.36
CA HIS A 345 -8.11 16.15 14.04
C HIS A 345 -8.14 17.27 12.99
N THR A 346 -9.16 18.14 12.95
CA THR A 346 -9.12 19.31 12.06
C THR A 346 -7.95 20.23 12.40
N HIS A 347 -7.67 20.45 13.69
CA HIS A 347 -6.51 21.23 14.14
C HIS A 347 -5.17 20.54 13.86
N TRP A 348 -5.07 19.20 14.00
CA TRP A 348 -3.87 18.42 13.69
C TRP A 348 -3.51 18.49 12.21
N ILE A 349 -4.51 18.34 11.32
CA ILE A 349 -4.30 18.48 9.88
C ILE A 349 -3.92 19.93 9.58
N ALA A 350 -4.68 20.93 10.06
CA ALA A 350 -4.39 22.34 9.82
C ALA A 350 -2.98 22.75 10.30
N LEU A 351 -2.54 22.23 11.44
CA LEU A 351 -1.19 22.44 11.98
C LEU A 351 -0.11 21.83 11.09
N LYS A 352 -0.35 20.64 10.52
CA LYS A 352 0.55 20.05 9.52
C LYS A 352 0.60 20.86 8.22
N GLN A 353 -0.51 21.42 7.76
CA GLN A 353 -0.54 22.25 6.56
C GLN A 353 0.34 23.49 6.71
N ILE A 354 0.24 24.24 7.83
CA ILE A 354 1.15 25.38 8.08
C ILE A 354 2.62 24.96 8.30
N MET A 355 2.89 23.67 8.51
CA MET A 355 4.22 23.09 8.65
C MET A 355 4.79 22.53 7.33
N ALA A 356 4.08 22.64 6.20
CA ALA A 356 4.54 22.16 4.89
C ALA A 356 6.00 22.56 4.55
N PRO A 357 6.51 23.80 4.80
CA PRO A 357 7.89 24.16 4.50
C PRO A 357 8.97 23.36 5.24
N ILE A 358 8.56 22.69 6.32
CA ILE A 358 9.38 21.82 7.17
C ILE A 358 9.25 20.36 6.69
N THR A 359 8.03 19.87 6.49
CA THR A 359 7.78 18.46 6.13
C THR A 359 8.15 18.13 4.68
N GLU A 360 8.00 19.08 3.75
CA GLU A 360 8.46 18.94 2.35
C GLU A 360 9.95 18.64 2.22
N ARG A 361 10.76 18.91 3.26
CA ARG A 361 12.20 18.61 3.30
C ARG A 361 12.50 17.12 3.30
N GLU A 362 11.51 16.27 3.53
CA GLU A 362 11.66 14.83 3.34
C GLU A 362 11.95 14.49 1.86
N HIS A 363 11.43 15.28 0.92
CA HIS A 363 11.71 15.12 -0.52
C HIS A 363 13.15 15.49 -0.90
N ASP A 364 13.81 16.39 -0.16
CA ASP A 364 15.24 16.70 -0.38
C ASP A 364 16.16 15.48 -0.11
N LEU A 365 15.63 14.42 0.54
CA LEU A 365 16.32 13.15 0.76
C LEU A 365 16.02 12.09 -0.32
N ASP A 366 15.05 12.34 -1.20
CA ASP A 366 14.64 11.46 -2.29
C ASP A 366 15.47 11.74 -3.55
N GLN A 367 16.47 10.91 -3.82
CA GLN A 367 17.39 11.10 -4.95
C GLN A 367 16.86 10.59 -6.31
N ARG A 368 15.65 10.01 -6.37
CA ARG A 368 15.15 9.30 -7.56
C ARG A 368 13.77 9.71 -8.05
N GLN A 369 13.05 10.59 -7.35
CA GLN A 369 11.84 11.16 -7.90
C GLN A 369 12.14 11.97 -9.18
N PRO A 370 11.39 11.75 -10.28
CA PRO A 370 11.51 12.57 -11.47
C PRO A 370 10.95 13.98 -11.22
N GLU A 371 11.52 14.99 -11.89
CA GLU A 371 11.14 16.41 -11.77
C GLU A 371 9.64 16.68 -11.98
N SER A 372 8.93 15.82 -12.71
CA SER A 372 7.48 15.93 -12.92
C SER A 372 6.61 15.45 -11.74
N GLN A 373 7.19 14.87 -10.69
CA GLN A 373 6.49 14.44 -9.46
C GLN A 373 6.95 15.18 -8.20
N GLN A 374 8.10 15.88 -8.23
CA GLN A 374 8.57 16.74 -7.13
C GLN A 374 7.62 17.92 -6.78
N GLY A 375 6.65 18.20 -7.66
CA GLY A 375 5.58 19.17 -7.45
C GLY A 375 4.20 18.59 -7.14
N ALA A 376 4.04 17.28 -6.97
CA ALA A 376 2.74 16.66 -6.68
C ALA A 376 2.44 16.70 -5.17
N ILE A 377 1.83 17.80 -4.70
CA ILE A 377 1.30 17.88 -3.33
C ILE A 377 0.36 16.69 -3.08
N ASP A 378 0.59 15.98 -1.98
CA ASP A 378 -0.35 14.97 -1.50
C ASP A 378 -1.64 15.65 -1.01
N PRO A 379 -2.74 15.58 -1.78
CA PRO A 379 -3.95 16.34 -1.48
C PRO A 379 -4.81 15.63 -0.43
N GLY A 380 -4.44 14.43 0.03
CA GLY A 380 -5.23 13.64 0.97
C GLY A 380 -5.41 14.36 2.31
N SER A 381 -4.39 15.08 2.78
CA SER A 381 -4.51 15.89 4.01
C SER A 381 -5.55 17.02 3.83
N SER A 382 -5.48 17.79 2.75
CA SER A 382 -6.43 18.88 2.47
C SER A 382 -7.87 18.36 2.29
N ARG A 383 -8.01 17.21 1.61
CA ARG A 383 -9.27 16.48 1.44
C ARG A 383 -9.85 16.00 2.77
N TRP A 384 -9.05 15.44 3.66
CA TRP A 384 -9.48 15.04 5.01
C TRP A 384 -9.89 16.27 5.86
N LEU A 385 -9.15 17.37 5.77
CA LEU A 385 -9.49 18.62 6.46
C LEU A 385 -10.89 19.09 6.04
N LYS A 386 -11.15 19.15 4.74
CA LYS A 386 -12.45 19.47 4.14
C LYS A 386 -13.57 18.54 4.58
N TYR A 387 -13.33 17.23 4.51
CA TYR A 387 -14.28 16.20 4.96
C TYR A 387 -14.64 16.32 6.45
N LEU A 388 -13.65 16.59 7.31
CA LEU A 388 -13.88 16.76 8.75
C LEU A 388 -14.51 18.11 9.10
N ASN A 389 -14.08 19.21 8.46
CA ASN A 389 -14.65 20.54 8.65
C ASN A 389 -16.14 20.57 8.31
N ALA A 390 -16.55 19.90 7.23
CA ALA A 390 -17.96 19.75 6.83
C ALA A 390 -18.82 18.96 7.84
N ARG A 391 -18.19 18.21 8.77
CA ARG A 391 -18.86 17.43 9.82
C ARG A 391 -18.91 18.15 11.17
N VAL A 392 -18.31 19.33 11.32
CA VAL A 392 -18.39 20.12 12.56
C VAL A 392 -19.82 20.62 12.76
N ARG A 393 -20.36 20.37 13.96
CA ARG A 393 -21.68 20.83 14.36
C ARG A 393 -21.71 22.35 14.59
N GLU A 394 -22.86 22.96 14.33
CA GLU A 394 -23.09 24.40 14.49
C GLU A 394 -22.71 24.94 15.89
N ASP A 395 -23.00 24.16 16.95
CA ASP A 395 -22.66 24.48 18.34
C ASP A 395 -21.14 24.48 18.65
N HIS A 396 -20.33 23.97 17.73
CA HIS A 396 -18.86 23.90 17.84
C HIS A 396 -18.12 24.71 16.76
N CYS A 397 -18.82 25.34 15.81
CA CYS A 397 -18.20 26.10 14.70
C CYS A 397 -17.25 27.21 15.16
N THR A 398 -17.47 27.81 16.33
CA THR A 398 -16.58 28.83 16.91
C THR A 398 -15.17 28.31 17.17
N TYR A 399 -15.02 27.03 17.53
CA TYR A 399 -13.73 26.37 17.74
C TYR A 399 -13.05 25.97 16.43
N ASN A 400 -13.79 25.80 15.33
CA ASN A 400 -13.26 25.31 14.06
C ASN A 400 -12.90 26.39 13.03
N LYS A 401 -12.99 27.68 13.39
CA LYS A 401 -12.72 28.80 12.47
C LYS A 401 -11.31 28.79 11.88
N TRP A 402 -10.30 28.41 12.66
CA TRP A 402 -8.92 28.39 12.17
C TRP A 402 -8.64 27.22 11.21
N PRO A 403 -9.06 25.96 11.50
CA PRO A 403 -9.02 24.89 10.51
C PRO A 403 -9.84 25.17 9.23
N GLN A 404 -10.97 25.88 9.33
CA GLN A 404 -11.72 26.36 8.16
C GLN A 404 -10.93 27.40 7.36
N TRP A 405 -10.30 28.38 8.01
CA TRP A 405 -9.43 29.34 7.31
C TRP A 405 -8.27 28.65 6.58
N VAL A 406 -7.68 27.60 7.16
CA VAL A 406 -6.62 26.80 6.50
C VAL A 406 -7.17 26.05 5.28
N GLU A 407 -8.38 25.48 5.36
CA GLU A 407 -9.07 24.90 4.20
C GLU A 407 -9.31 25.95 3.10
N GLU A 408 -9.84 27.12 3.45
CA GLU A 408 -10.09 28.24 2.52
C GLU A 408 -8.81 28.69 1.80
N GLN A 409 -7.67 28.73 2.49
CA GLN A 409 -6.39 29.07 1.84
C GLN A 409 -5.96 27.98 0.83
N LEU A 410 -6.17 26.70 1.14
CA LEU A 410 -5.81 25.57 0.28
C LEU A 410 -6.75 25.40 -0.92
N ASP A 411 -8.04 25.72 -0.76
CA ASP A 411 -9.01 25.78 -1.86
C ASP A 411 -8.70 26.92 -2.85
N LEU A 412 -8.10 28.03 -2.38
CA LEU A 412 -7.65 29.14 -3.22
C LEU A 412 -6.30 28.84 -3.91
N ASP A 413 -5.34 28.31 -3.15
CA ASP A 413 -4.02 27.92 -3.63
C ASP A 413 -3.51 26.74 -2.82
N VAL A 414 -3.45 25.56 -3.44
CA VAL A 414 -2.96 24.34 -2.80
C VAL A 414 -1.49 24.45 -2.36
N THR A 415 -0.72 25.40 -2.93
CA THR A 415 0.67 25.73 -2.56
C THR A 415 0.79 26.86 -1.51
N HIS A 416 -0.32 27.35 -0.93
CA HIS A 416 -0.31 28.52 -0.05
C HIS A 416 0.69 28.41 1.13
N PHE A 417 0.75 27.24 1.76
CA PHE A 417 1.60 27.01 2.92
C PHE A 417 2.98 26.44 2.58
N GLY A 418 3.14 25.81 1.42
CA GLY A 418 4.32 25.02 1.05
C GLY A 418 4.41 24.76 -0.45
N LYS A 419 5.61 24.46 -0.95
CA LYS A 419 5.88 24.42 -2.39
C LYS A 419 5.83 23.01 -2.95
N SER A 420 4.96 22.84 -3.94
CA SER A 420 5.40 22.27 -5.22
C SER A 420 6.60 23.09 -5.71
N ARG A 421 7.80 22.51 -5.71
CA ARG A 421 9.00 23.12 -6.31
C ARG A 421 9.16 22.72 -7.77
#